data_AF-A0A1I2R329-F1
#
_entry.id   AF-A0A1I2R329-F1
#
_cell.length_a   1.000
_cell.length_b   1.000
_cell.length_c   1.000
_cell.angle_alpha   90.00
_cell.angle_beta   90.00
_cell.angle_gamma   90.00
#
_symmetry.space_group_name_H-M   'P 1'
#
loop_
_entity.id
_entity.type
_entity.pdbx_description
1 polymer ?
#
loop_
_entity_poly.entity_id
_entity_poly.type
_entity_poly.pdbx_seq_one_letter_code
_entity_poly.pdbx_strand_id
1 'polypeptide(L)'
;MAAHDFEKFLSESFSEGVYFRELRLSQKEIDAVRTMYPAALIKQTSEVNDVQSKAWYEINLLPVEGQTENVEAIRHENTRLKRELEVLKQLKN
;
A
#
# COMPACT_ATOMS: atom_id res chain seq x y z
N MET A 1 -1.59 22.74 0.17
CA MET A 1 -0.16 22.67 0.54
C MET A 1 0.64 23.18 -0.64
N ALA A 2 1.65 24.04 -0.42
CA ALA A 2 2.57 24.39 -1.50
C ALA A 2 3.45 23.16 -1.85
N ALA A 3 3.92 23.06 -3.10
CA ALA A 3 4.71 21.89 -3.53
C ALA A 3 5.95 21.66 -2.67
N HIS A 4 6.65 22.75 -2.31
CA HIS A 4 7.84 22.73 -1.47
C HIS A 4 7.58 22.19 -0.05
N ASP A 5 6.45 22.58 0.56
CA ASP A 5 6.09 22.11 1.89
C ASP A 5 5.81 20.60 1.90
N PHE A 6 5.23 20.07 0.80
CA PHE A 6 4.93 18.66 0.66
C PHE A 6 6.19 17.81 0.43
N GLU A 7 7.12 18.28 -0.41
CA GLU A 7 8.41 17.61 -0.63
C GLU A 7 9.24 17.54 0.66
N LYS A 8 9.23 18.61 1.46
CA LYS A 8 9.86 18.64 2.78
C LYS A 8 9.20 17.63 3.72
N PHE A 9 7.88 17.64 3.79
CA PHE A 9 7.12 16.67 4.58
C PHE A 9 7.46 15.22 4.20
N LEU A 10 7.55 14.92 2.90
CA LEU A 10 7.94 13.58 2.43
C LEU A 10 9.37 13.22 2.83
N SER A 11 10.32 14.13 2.63
CA SER A 11 11.72 13.93 3.02
C SER A 11 11.86 13.63 4.51
N GLU A 12 11.16 14.38 5.35
CA GLU A 12 11.13 14.17 6.81
C GLU A 12 10.46 12.85 7.17
N SER A 13 9.36 12.50 6.49
CA SER A 13 8.61 11.26 6.73
C SER A 13 9.46 9.99 6.52
N PHE A 14 10.38 10.01 5.55
CA PHE A 14 11.26 8.89 5.21
C PHE A 14 12.73 9.12 5.62
N SER A 15 12.96 10.05 6.55
CA SER A 15 14.29 10.28 7.13
C SER A 15 14.71 9.14 8.07
N GLU A 16 15.97 9.16 8.50
CA GLU A 16 16.49 8.25 9.54
C GLU A 16 16.37 6.74 9.23
N GLY A 17 16.44 6.38 7.95
CA GLY A 17 16.36 4.97 7.53
C GLY A 17 14.95 4.39 7.61
N VAL A 18 13.92 5.23 7.68
CA VAL A 18 12.52 4.79 7.56
C VAL A 18 12.14 4.69 6.09
N TYR A 19 11.88 3.47 5.63
CA TYR A 19 11.51 3.21 4.23
C TYR A 19 10.03 2.85 4.05
N PHE A 20 9.29 2.64 5.13
CA PHE A 20 7.86 2.28 5.11
C PHE A 20 7.04 3.27 5.93
N ARG A 21 5.97 3.81 5.34
CA ARG A 21 5.01 4.70 6.02
C ARG A 21 3.59 4.47 5.51
N GLU A 22 2.62 4.67 6.39
CA GLU A 22 1.23 4.84 6.03
C GLU A 22 0.87 6.34 6.08
N LEU A 23 0.46 6.92 4.95
CA LEU A 23 0.16 8.35 4.81
C LEU A 23 -1.24 8.57 4.26
N ARG A 24 -1.93 9.62 4.76
CA ARG A 24 -3.24 10.04 4.24
C ARG A 24 -3.06 11.11 3.17
N LEU A 25 -3.22 10.70 1.91
CA LEU A 25 -2.87 11.51 0.75
C LEU A 25 -4.05 11.64 -0.21
N SER A 26 -4.06 12.75 -0.95
CA SER A 26 -4.88 12.97 -2.13
C SER A 26 -4.21 12.36 -3.37
N GLN A 27 -4.95 12.21 -4.46
CA GLN A 27 -4.37 11.71 -5.71
C GLN A 27 -3.20 12.57 -6.21
N LYS A 28 -3.33 13.91 -6.12
CA LYS A 28 -2.26 14.85 -6.50
C LYS A 28 -0.99 14.65 -5.66
N GLU A 29 -1.15 14.41 -4.36
CA GLU A 29 -0.02 14.13 -3.47
C GLU A 29 0.63 12.77 -3.80
N ILE A 30 -0.15 11.76 -4.19
CA ILE A 30 0.37 10.46 -4.67
C ILE A 30 1.19 10.63 -5.95
N ASP A 31 0.74 11.46 -6.88
CA ASP A 31 1.49 11.70 -8.13
C ASP A 31 2.83 12.38 -7.85
N ALA A 32 2.89 13.26 -6.85
CA ALA A 32 4.14 13.84 -6.36
C ALA A 32 5.04 12.80 -5.67
N VAL A 33 4.49 11.88 -4.87
CA VAL A 33 5.26 10.75 -4.29
C VAL A 33 5.87 9.90 -5.39
N ARG A 34 5.11 9.54 -6.44
CA ARG A 34 5.61 8.76 -7.58
C ARG A 34 6.72 9.49 -8.35
N THR A 35 6.64 10.81 -8.42
CA THR A 35 7.67 11.62 -9.07
C THR A 35 8.95 11.66 -8.24
N MET A 36 8.83 11.82 -6.91
CA MET A 36 9.98 11.93 -6.00
C MET A 36 10.65 10.57 -5.72
N TYR A 37 9.85 9.50 -5.65
CA TYR A 37 10.30 8.14 -5.37
C TYR A 37 9.76 7.16 -6.44
N PRO A 38 10.37 7.13 -7.64
CA PRO A 38 9.85 6.35 -8.77
C PRO A 38 9.82 4.84 -8.51
N ALA A 39 10.70 4.35 -7.64
CA ALA A 39 10.80 2.95 -7.27
C ALA A 39 9.89 2.56 -6.09
N ALA A 40 9.14 3.50 -5.51
CA ALA A 40 8.32 3.22 -4.35
C ALA A 40 7.13 2.31 -4.71
N LEU A 41 6.88 1.30 -3.88
CA LEU A 41 5.63 0.56 -3.91
C LEU A 41 4.58 1.33 -3.12
N ILE A 42 3.48 1.69 -3.79
CA ILE A 42 2.38 2.47 -3.20
C ILE A 42 1.10 1.64 -3.29
N LYS A 43 0.44 1.42 -2.15
CA LYS A 43 -0.77 0.62 -2.05
C LYS A 43 -1.84 1.36 -1.24
N GLN A 44 -2.99 1.58 -1.84
CA GLN A 44 -4.14 2.17 -1.14
C GLN A 44 -4.74 1.17 -0.15
N THR A 45 -4.97 1.60 1.09
CA THR A 45 -5.50 0.75 2.18
C THR A 45 -6.90 1.15 2.64
N SER A 46 -7.42 2.30 2.21
CA SER A 46 -8.79 2.74 2.51
C SER A 46 -9.55 3.20 1.28
N GLU A 47 -10.87 3.20 1.34
CA GLU A 47 -11.70 3.92 0.36
C GLU A 47 -11.44 5.43 0.43
N VAL A 48 -11.73 6.12 -0.67
CA VAL A 48 -11.64 7.59 -0.75
C VAL A 48 -12.85 8.16 -0.03
N ASN A 49 -12.63 8.87 1.08
CA ASN A 49 -13.72 9.53 1.81
C ASN A 49 -13.89 10.99 1.36
N ASP A 50 -15.14 11.36 1.07
CA ASP A 50 -15.55 12.57 0.34
C ASP A 50 -15.18 13.92 0.99
N VAL A 51 -14.82 13.94 2.27
CA VAL A 51 -14.56 15.21 2.97
C VAL A 51 -13.31 15.95 2.42
N GLN A 52 -12.36 15.23 1.82
CA GLN A 52 -11.14 15.83 1.22
C GLN A 52 -10.59 15.06 0.00
N SER A 53 -11.31 14.06 -0.50
CA SER A 53 -10.83 13.16 -1.56
C SER A 53 -9.44 12.56 -1.25
N LYS A 54 -9.21 12.23 0.02
CA LYS A 54 -7.99 11.57 0.51
C LYS A 54 -8.28 10.15 0.93
N ALA A 55 -7.31 9.27 0.74
CA ALA A 55 -7.30 7.89 1.25
C ALA A 55 -5.98 7.61 1.99
N TRP A 56 -5.95 6.50 2.72
CA TRP A 56 -4.73 5.96 3.31
C TRP A 56 -3.96 5.14 2.29
N TYR A 57 -2.64 5.31 2.31
CA TYR A 57 -1.71 4.61 1.44
C TYR A 57 -0.51 4.10 2.24
N GLU A 58 -0.18 2.82 2.06
CA GLU A 58 1.11 2.24 2.40
C GLU A 58 2.12 2.61 1.32
N ILE A 59 3.26 3.16 1.72
CA ILE A 59 4.36 3.54 0.82
C ILE A 59 5.63 2.86 1.32
N ASN A 60 6.25 2.06 0.46
CA ASN A 60 7.54 1.41 0.70
C ASN A 60 8.58 1.89 -0.32
N LEU A 61 9.65 2.54 0.14
CA LEU A 61 10.75 3.05 -0.69
C LEU A 61 11.80 1.99 -1.05
N LEU A 62 11.81 0.84 -0.36
CA LEU A 62 12.68 -0.29 -0.65
C LEU A 62 11.84 -1.55 -0.84
N PRO A 63 11.01 -1.61 -1.91
CA PRO A 63 10.33 -2.85 -2.22
C PRO A 63 11.37 -3.90 -2.62
N VAL A 64 11.29 -5.08 -2.00
CA VAL A 64 12.10 -6.22 -2.41
C VAL A 64 11.56 -6.71 -3.75
N GLU A 65 12.38 -6.63 -4.80
CA GLU A 65 12.02 -7.16 -6.13
C GLU A 65 11.53 -8.61 -6.01
N GLY A 66 10.35 -8.89 -6.58
CA GLY A 66 9.73 -10.23 -6.56
C GLY A 66 8.80 -10.54 -5.38
N GLN A 67 8.64 -9.68 -4.37
CA GLN A 67 7.69 -9.94 -3.28
C GLN A 67 6.23 -9.69 -3.66
N THR A 68 5.93 -8.70 -4.51
CA THR A 68 4.55 -8.32 -4.85
C THR A 68 3.80 -9.44 -5.58
N GLU A 69 4.44 -10.07 -6.56
CA GLU A 69 3.89 -11.23 -7.29
C GLU A 69 3.66 -12.42 -6.35
N ASN A 70 4.58 -12.62 -5.40
CA ASN A 70 4.50 -13.71 -4.42
C ASN A 70 3.34 -13.49 -3.43
N VAL A 71 3.11 -12.25 -2.98
CA VAL A 71 2.01 -11.92 -2.05
C VAL A 71 0.64 -12.13 -2.69
N GLU A 72 0.45 -11.74 -3.95
CA GLU A 72 -0.82 -11.98 -4.65
C GLU A 72 -1.07 -13.46 -4.92
N ALA A 73 -0.03 -14.20 -5.34
CA ALA A 73 -0.10 -15.65 -5.49
C ALA A 73 -0.44 -16.35 -4.17
N ILE A 74 0.21 -15.97 -3.06
CA ILE A 74 -0.08 -16.48 -1.71
C ILE A 74 -1.51 -16.15 -1.29
N ARG A 75 -2.02 -14.96 -1.60
CA ARG A 75 -3.40 -14.57 -1.26
C ARG A 75 -4.43 -15.38 -2.03
N HIS A 76 -4.20 -15.60 -3.33
CA HIS A 76 -5.05 -16.45 -4.16
C HIS A 76 -5.08 -17.89 -3.63
N GLU A 77 -3.92 -18.44 -3.31
CA GLU A 77 -3.80 -19.79 -2.79
C GLU A 77 -4.47 -19.96 -1.42
N ASN A 78 -4.29 -19.00 -0.51
CA ASN A 78 -5.01 -18.98 0.77
C ASN A 78 -6.54 -18.93 0.59
N THR A 79 -7.01 -18.17 -0.41
CA THR A 79 -8.44 -18.10 -0.71
C THR A 79 -8.97 -19.44 -1.23
N ARG A 80 -8.19 -20.13 -2.08
CA ARG A 80 -8.50 -21.48 -2.56
C ARG A 80 -8.57 -22.48 -1.40
N LEU A 81 -7.53 -22.54 -0.59
CA LEU A 81 -7.43 -23.47 0.55
C LEU A 81 -8.55 -23.26 1.57
N LYS A 82 -8.93 -22.00 1.85
CA LYS A 82 -10.07 -21.70 2.74
C LYS A 82 -11.39 -22.29 2.21
N ARG A 83 -11.63 -22.23 0.90
CA ARG A 83 -12.82 -22.83 0.28
C ARG A 83 -12.80 -24.36 0.40
N GLU A 84 -11.65 -24.98 0.15
CA GLU A 84 -11.51 -26.45 0.26
C GLU A 84 -11.71 -26.93 1.70
N LEU A 85 -11.15 -26.23 2.68
CA LEU A 85 -11.37 -26.54 4.09
C LEU A 85 -12.84 -26.42 4.50
N GLU A 86 -13.57 -25.45 3.97
CA GLU A 86 -14.99 -25.28 4.26
C GLU A 86 -15.82 -26.47 3.70
N VAL A 87 -15.54 -26.89 2.47
CA VAL A 87 -16.16 -28.08 1.88
C VAL A 87 -15.85 -29.33 2.69
N LEU A 88 -14.58 -29.54 3.08
CA LEU A 88 -14.17 -30.71 3.88
C LEU A 88 -14.79 -30.72 5.28
N LYS A 89 -15.00 -29.57 5.90
CA LYS A 89 -15.71 -29.46 7.18
C LYS A 89 -17.18 -29.86 7.05
N GLN A 90 -17.84 -29.48 5.96
CA GLN A 90 -19.23 -29.84 5.70
C GLN A 90 -19.40 -31.33 5.39
N LEU A 91 -18.39 -31.98 4.81
CA LEU A 91 -18.39 -33.43 4.53
C LEU A 91 -18.09 -34.31 5.75
N LYS A 92 -17.51 -33.74 6.82
CA LYS A 92 -17.18 -34.44 8.06
C LYS A 92 -18.28 -34.38 9.13
N ASN A 93 -19.35 -33.64 8.87
CA ASN A 93 -20.58 -33.60 9.66
C ASN A 93 -21.68 -34.38 8.96
#